data_AF-A0A658NI20-F1
#
_entry.id   AF-A0A658NI20-F1
#
_cell.length_a   1.000
_cell.length_b   1.000
_cell.length_c   1.000
_cell.angle_alpha   90.00
_cell.angle_beta   90.00
_cell.angle_gamma   90.00
#
_symmetry.space_group_name_H-M   'P 1'
#
loop_
_entity.id
_entity.type
_entity.pdbx_description
1 polymer ?
#
loop_
_entity_poly.entity_id
_entity_poly.type
_entity_poly.pdbx_seq_one_letter_code
_entity_poly.pdbx_strand_id
1 'polypeptide(L)' 'KLCQAFGIDRAFDGADLVTGDRGVAIHDDGVAPPAAPVVGRRIGIKVAVEHPWRWHVPDNPHVSRPR' A
#
# COMPACT_ATOMS: atom_id res chain seq x y z
N LYS A 1 -8.67 5.87 -2.06
CA LYS A 1 -9.54 5.91 -0.87
C LYS A 1 -8.74 6.09 0.42
N LEU A 2 -7.60 5.40 0.61
CA LEU A 2 -6.68 5.64 1.73
C LEU A 2 -6.30 7.12 1.89
N CYS A 3 -5.73 7.76 0.85
CA CYS A 3 -5.21 9.12 0.97
C CYS A 3 -6.26 10.12 1.48
N GLN A 4 -7.48 10.06 0.95
CA GLN A 4 -8.60 10.89 1.41
C GLN A 4 -8.96 10.65 2.88
N ALA A 5 -8.97 9.39 3.33
CA ALA A 5 -9.29 9.05 4.72
C ALA A 5 -8.23 9.57 5.71
N PHE A 6 -6.97 9.67 5.28
CA PHE A 6 -5.84 10.14 6.09
C PHE A 6 -5.49 11.61 5.83
N GLY A 7 -6.23 12.34 5.00
CA GLY A 7 -5.90 13.72 4.63
C GLY A 7 -4.58 13.87 3.86
N ILE A 8 -4.09 12.80 3.23
CA ILE A 8 -2.86 12.82 2.44
C ILE A 8 -3.18 13.41 1.06
N ASP A 9 -2.55 14.53 0.75
CA ASP A 9 -2.63 15.20 -0.55
C ASP A 9 -1.23 15.40 -1.16
N ARG A 10 -1.13 16.28 -2.18
CA ARG A 10 0.12 16.53 -2.89
C ARG A 10 1.18 17.27 -2.05
N ALA A 11 0.81 17.93 -0.95
CA ALA A 11 1.77 18.59 -0.07
C ALA A 11 2.70 17.59 0.65
N PHE A 12 2.32 16.31 0.69
CA PHE A 12 3.13 15.22 1.23
C PHE A 12 4.12 14.62 0.21
N ASP A 13 4.14 15.10 -1.03
CA ASP A 13 5.12 14.66 -2.04
C ASP A 13 6.54 15.04 -1.61
N GLY A 14 7.43 14.05 -1.53
CA GLY A 14 8.77 14.20 -0.97
C GLY A 14 8.83 14.24 0.56
N ALA A 15 7.78 13.83 1.28
CA ALA A 15 7.84 13.60 2.73
C ALA A 15 8.85 12.48 3.06
N ASP A 16 9.59 12.68 4.15
CA ASP A 16 10.46 11.68 4.72
C ASP A 16 9.67 10.84 5.74
N LEU A 17 9.34 9.60 5.36
CA LEU A 17 8.58 8.68 6.20
C LEU A 17 9.38 8.13 7.40
N VAL A 18 10.70 8.31 7.43
CA VAL A 18 11.57 7.85 8.52
C VAL A 18 11.60 8.88 9.64
N THR A 19 11.84 10.15 9.31
CA THR A 19 11.82 11.23 10.29
C THR A 19 10.40 11.72 10.59
N GLY A 20 9.46 11.49 9.66
CA GLY A 20 8.08 11.96 9.77
C GLY A 20 7.97 13.48 9.62
N ASP A 21 8.83 14.10 8.79
CA ASP A 21 8.98 15.56 8.65
C ASP A 21 7.67 16.30 8.35
N ARG A 22 6.71 15.63 7.72
CA ARG A 22 5.38 16.16 7.40
C ARG A 22 4.23 15.48 8.15
N GLY A 23 4.52 14.78 9.25
CA GLY A 23 3.51 14.17 10.12
C GLY A 23 2.94 12.84 9.61
N VAL A 24 3.59 12.20 8.64
CA VAL A 24 3.29 10.82 8.19
C VAL A 24 4.53 9.96 8.35
N ALA A 25 4.38 8.80 8.99
CA ALA A 25 5.48 7.88 9.27
C ALA A 25 5.00 6.43 9.20
N ILE A 26 5.95 5.50 9.06
CA ILE A 26 5.70 4.06 9.10
C ILE A 26 6.22 3.54 10.45
N HIS A 27 5.37 2.79 11.15
CA HIS A 27 5.70 2.18 12.43
C HIS A 27 5.51 0.66 12.36
N ASP A 28 6.32 -0.06 13.12
CA ASP A 28 6.12 -1.48 13.37
C ASP A 28 4.95 -1.66 14.35
N ASP A 29 3.92 -2.38 13.93
CA ASP A 29 2.76 -2.72 14.76
C ASP A 29 2.94 -4.03 15.55
N GLY A 30 4.09 -4.68 15.40
CA GLY A 30 4.43 -5.95 16.04
C GLY A 30 3.83 -7.17 15.32
N VAL A 31 3.15 -6.99 14.20
CA VAL A 31 2.51 -8.07 13.44
C VAL A 31 3.43 -8.53 12.32
N ALA A 32 3.91 -9.77 12.41
CA ALA A 32 4.71 -10.36 11.34
C ALA A 32 3.90 -10.51 10.04
N PRO A 33 4.55 -10.36 8.86
CA PRO A 33 3.87 -10.60 7.59
C PRO A 33 3.43 -12.07 7.46
N PRO A 34 2.38 -12.35 6.67
CA PRO A 34 1.96 -13.73 6.43
C PRO A 34 3.06 -14.52 5.70
N ALA A 35 3.25 -15.78 6.09
CA ALA A 35 4.24 -16.67 5.45
C ALA A 35 3.96 -16.88 3.94
N ALA A 36 2.69 -16.85 3.55
CA ALA A 36 2.25 -16.93 2.16
C ALA A 36 1.32 -15.74 1.84
N PRO A 37 1.87 -14.59 1.39
CA PRO A 37 1.04 -13.50 0.90
C PRO A 37 0.36 -13.89 -0.42
N VAL A 38 -0.80 -13.31 -0.71
CA VAL A 38 -1.38 -13.43 -2.05
C VAL A 38 -0.58 -12.55 -3.01
N VAL A 39 -0.01 -13.17 -4.03
CA VAL A 39 0.82 -12.52 -5.05
C VAL A 39 0.08 -12.47 -6.38
N GLY A 40 0.01 -11.31 -7.03
CA GLY A 40 -0.75 -11.15 -8.26
C GLY A 40 -0.38 -9.92 -9.08
N ARG A 41 -1.08 -9.72 -10.18
CA ARG A 41 -0.85 -8.59 -11.11
C ARG A 41 -1.24 -7.26 -10.47
N ARG A 42 -0.53 -6.21 -10.84
CA ARG A 42 -0.87 -4.83 -10.46
C ARG A 42 -2.16 -4.38 -11.17
N ILE A 43 -2.90 -3.48 -10.54
CA ILE A 43 -4.20 -3.00 -11.02
C ILE A 43 -4.00 -1.70 -11.80
N GLY A 44 -4.70 -1.55 -12.94
CA GLY A 44 -4.78 -0.28 -13.67
C GLY A 44 -3.54 0.10 -14.49
N ILE A 45 -2.64 -0.85 -14.77
CA ILE A 45 -1.44 -0.62 -15.59
C ILE A 45 -1.60 -1.24 -16.99
N LYS A 46 -0.90 -0.69 -17.98
CA LYS A 46 -0.87 -1.20 -19.38
C LYS A 46 0.46 -1.85 -19.77
N VAL A 47 1.52 -1.64 -18.99
CA VAL A 47 2.88 -2.11 -19.27
C VAL A 47 3.30 -3.02 -18.11
N ALA A 48 4.04 -4.10 -18.39
CA ALA A 48 4.48 -5.06 -17.37
C ALA A 48 3.28 -5.68 -16.61
N VAL A 49 2.24 -6.07 -17.38
CA VAL A 49 0.96 -6.58 -16.87
C VAL A 49 1.06 -8.04 -16.41
N GLU A 50 2.01 -8.78 -16.97
CA GLU A 50 2.34 -10.16 -16.68
C GLU A 50 3.07 -10.33 -15.35
N HIS A 51 3.74 -9.28 -14.88
CA HIS A 51 4.52 -9.33 -13.66
C HIS A 51 3.65 -9.28 -12.39
N PRO A 52 3.80 -10.24 -11.46
CA PRO A 52 2.94 -10.36 -10.30
C PRO A 52 3.46 -9.50 -9.13
N TRP A 53 3.60 -8.19 -9.36
CA TRP A 53 4.15 -7.24 -8.38
C TRP A 53 3.07 -6.55 -7.54
N ARG A 54 2.09 -7.30 -7.07
CA ARG A 54 1.10 -6.85 -6.09
C ARG A 54 0.94 -7.91 -5.03
N TRP A 55 1.08 -7.50 -3.77
CA TRP A 55 0.97 -8.37 -2.60
C TRP A 55 -0.17 -7.90 -1.70
N HIS A 56 -0.83 -8.83 -1.02
CA HIS A 56 -1.74 -8.53 0.08
C HIS A 56 -1.87 -9.71 1.06
N VAL A 57 -2.37 -9.41 2.26
CA VAL A 57 -2.70 -10.41 3.27
C VAL A 57 -3.91 -11.24 2.79
N PRO A 58 -3.83 -12.58 2.80
CA PRO A 58 -4.96 -13.45 2.45
C PRO A 58 -6.23 -13.09 3.23
N ASP A 59 -7.39 -13.21 2.57
CA ASP A 59 -8.73 -13.03 3.15
C ASP A 59 -9.03 -11.67 3.83
N ASN A 60 -8.11 -10.69 3.73
CA ASN A 60 -8.32 -9.38 4.36
C ASN A 60 -9.45 -8.60 3.65
N PRO A 61 -10.55 -8.26 4.36
CA PRO A 61 -11.73 -7.65 3.76
C PRO A 61 -11.49 -6.21 3.26
N HIS A 62 -10.40 -5.57 3.68
CA HIS A 62 -10.07 -4.20 3.32
C HIS A 62 -9.24 -4.07 2.05
N VAL A 63 -8.86 -5.19 1.42
CA VAL A 63 -8.13 -5.19 0.14
C VAL A 63 -9.02 -4.58 -0.95
N SER A 64 -8.46 -3.64 -1.70
CA SER A 64 -9.17 -3.02 -2.82
C SER A 64 -9.58 -4.05 -3.87
N ARG A 65 -10.84 -4.01 -4.27
CA ARG A 65 -11.40 -4.83 -5.34
C ARG A 65 -11.37 -4.07 -6.67
N PRO A 66 -11.12 -4.73 -7.81
CA PRO A 66 -11.38 -4.14 -9.12
C PRO A 66 -12.82 -3.63 -9.17
N ARG A 67 -13.02 -2.47 -9.77
CA ARG A 67 -14.36 -1.99 -10.15
C ARG A 67 -14.68 -2.48 -11.55
#